data_AF-W1U8C1-F1
#
_entry.id   AF-W1U8C1-F1
#
_cell.length_a   1.000
_cell.length_b   1.000
_cell.length_c   1.000
_cell.angle_alpha   90.00
_cell.angle_beta   90.00
_cell.angle_gamma   90.00
#
_symmetry.space_group_name_H-M   'P 1'
#
loop_
_entity.id
_entity.type
_entity.pdbx_description
1 polymer ?
#
loop_
_entity_poly.entity_id
_entity_poly.type
_entity_poly.pdbx_seq_one_letter_code
_entity_poly.pdbx_strand_id
1 'polypeptide(L)'
;YRGMGSLGAMKAGSKDRYFQENMDKLVPEGIEGRVPYKGTVADSIYQMVGGLRASMGYCGAKDLEAMRSETKFVRITNAGLIESHPHDINITKEAPNYSMN
;
A
#
# COMPACT_ATOMS: atom_id res chain seq x y z
N TYR A 1 -8.90 8.03 -7.10
CA TYR A 1 -7.66 7.25 -7.28
C TYR A 1 -7.81 6.39 -8.52
N ARG A 2 -6.87 6.40 -9.44
CA ARG A 2 -6.97 5.59 -10.67
C ARG A 2 -5.62 5.01 -11.05
N GLY A 3 -5.64 3.80 -11.59
CA GLY A 3 -4.44 3.23 -12.21
C GLY A 3 -4.10 4.02 -13.47
N MET A 4 -2.81 4.14 -13.79
CA MET A 4 -2.37 4.83 -15.01
C MET A 4 -2.82 4.10 -16.28
N GLY A 5 -3.19 2.82 -16.19
CA GLY A 5 -3.76 2.03 -17.28
C GLY A 5 -5.29 2.08 -17.34
N SER A 6 -5.94 2.95 -16.55
CA SER A 6 -7.38 3.14 -16.65
C SER A 6 -7.74 3.90 -17.91
N LEU A 7 -8.96 3.71 -18.41
CA LEU A 7 -9.43 4.42 -19.61
C LEU A 7 -9.31 5.94 -19.49
N GLY A 8 -9.67 6.51 -18.34
CA GLY A 8 -9.58 7.95 -18.10
C GLY A 8 -8.14 8.45 -18.00
N ALA A 9 -7.22 7.67 -17.44
CA ALA A 9 -5.80 8.02 -17.38
C ALA A 9 -5.15 7.94 -18.78
N MET A 10 -5.38 6.85 -19.50
CA MET A 10 -4.83 6.64 -20.83
C MET A 10 -5.34 7.70 -21.81
N LYS A 11 -6.63 8.03 -21.79
CA LYS A 11 -7.17 9.15 -22.59
C LYS A 11 -6.52 10.49 -22.26
N ALA A 12 -6.02 10.67 -21.04
CA ALA A 12 -5.33 11.88 -20.58
C ALA A 12 -3.80 11.82 -20.79
N GLY A 13 -3.28 10.84 -21.53
CA GLY A 13 -1.91 10.85 -22.02
C GLY A 13 -1.00 9.73 -21.50
N SER A 14 -1.51 8.77 -20.73
CA SER A 14 -0.67 7.65 -20.23
C SER A 14 -0.66 6.40 -21.11
N LYS A 15 -1.11 6.51 -22.37
CA LYS A 15 -1.14 5.38 -23.33
C LYS A 15 0.25 4.87 -23.70
N ASP A 16 1.23 5.76 -23.72
CA ASP A 16 2.65 5.50 -24.00
C ASP A 16 3.20 4.37 -23.13
N ARG A 17 2.88 4.46 -21.84
CA ARG A 17 3.30 3.50 -20.82
C ARG A 17 2.76 2.09 -21.06
N TYR A 18 1.66 1.96 -21.79
CA TYR A 18 0.99 0.69 -22.11
C TYR A 18 1.09 0.33 -23.58
N PHE A 19 1.95 1.03 -24.34
CA PHE A 19 2.17 0.78 -25.78
C PHE A 19 0.88 0.91 -26.62
N GLN A 20 -0.05 1.79 -26.21
CA GLN A 20 -1.36 1.97 -26.86
C GLN A 20 -1.52 3.35 -27.52
N GLU A 21 -0.43 4.08 -27.81
CA GLU A 21 -0.49 5.44 -28.35
C GLU A 21 -1.25 5.54 -29.67
N ASN A 22 -1.02 4.57 -30.56
CA ASN A 22 -1.58 4.54 -31.92
C ASN A 22 -2.85 3.68 -32.03
N MET A 23 -3.47 3.31 -30.91
CA MET A 23 -4.70 2.51 -30.92
C MET A 23 -5.94 3.38 -30.79
N ASP A 24 -6.87 3.21 -31.74
CA ASP A 24 -8.19 3.85 -31.71
C ASP A 24 -9.07 3.32 -30.58
N LYS A 25 -8.90 2.04 -30.21
CA LYS A 25 -9.58 1.38 -29.10
C LYS A 25 -8.56 0.92 -28.07
N LEU A 26 -8.73 1.42 -26.85
CA LEU A 26 -7.84 1.11 -25.73
C LEU A 26 -8.29 -0.14 -24.99
N VAL A 27 -7.33 -0.95 -24.55
CA VAL A 27 -7.52 -2.09 -23.65
C VAL A 27 -7.02 -1.69 -22.26
N PRO A 28 -7.90 -1.39 -21.30
CA PRO A 28 -7.46 -0.90 -20.00
C PRO A 28 -6.85 -2.01 -19.13
N GLU A 29 -5.69 -1.70 -18.55
CA GLU A 29 -4.99 -2.53 -17.54
C GLU A 29 -5.12 -1.96 -16.12
N GLY A 30 -5.91 -0.89 -15.96
CA GLY A 30 -6.17 -0.25 -14.69
C GLY A 30 -7.64 0.07 -14.48
N ILE A 31 -8.03 0.14 -13.21
CA ILE A 31 -9.38 0.52 -12.78
C ILE A 31 -9.37 1.92 -12.14
N GLU A 32 -10.56 2.50 -12.04
CA GLU A 32 -10.80 3.77 -11.38
C GLU A 32 -11.62 3.55 -10.11
N GLY A 33 -11.27 4.28 -9.07
CA GLY A 33 -11.94 4.17 -7.78
C GLY A 33 -11.82 5.44 -6.95
N ARG A 34 -12.42 5.41 -5.78
CA ARG A 34 -12.33 6.48 -4.79
C ARG A 34 -11.66 5.95 -3.53
N VAL A 35 -10.92 6.80 -2.86
CA VAL A 35 -10.32 6.50 -1.55
C VAL A 35 -10.78 7.58 -0.58
N PRO A 36 -10.94 7.25 0.72
CA PRO A 36 -11.26 8.25 1.74
C PRO A 36 -10.20 9.36 1.80
N TYR A 37 -10.62 10.55 2.21
CA TYR A 37 -9.70 11.63 2.52
C TYR A 37 -8.88 11.27 3.76
N LYS A 38 -7.55 11.42 3.69
CA LYS A 38 -6.61 10.99 4.72
C LYS A 38 -5.95 12.13 5.52
N GLY A 39 -6.40 13.36 5.35
CA GLY A 39 -5.74 14.51 5.97
C GLY A 39 -4.48 14.93 5.22
N THR A 40 -3.48 15.43 5.95
CA THR A 40 -2.26 15.93 5.34
C THR A 40 -1.31 14.79 4.97
N VAL A 41 -0.45 15.03 3.98
CA VAL A 41 0.61 14.08 3.60
C VAL A 41 1.58 13.85 4.77
N ALA A 42 1.85 14.89 5.56
CA ALA A 42 2.75 14.81 6.71
C ALA A 42 2.26 13.79 7.75
N ASP A 43 0.96 13.77 8.04
CA ASP A 43 0.37 12.83 9.00
C ASP A 43 0.53 11.37 8.55
N SER A 44 0.31 11.12 7.25
CA SER A 44 0.50 9.80 6.66
C SER A 44 1.96 9.35 6.72
N ILE A 45 2.91 10.24 6.37
CA ILE A 45 4.34 9.96 6.44
C ILE A 45 4.77 9.67 7.87
N TYR A 46 4.28 10.45 8.84
CA TYR A 46 4.60 10.24 10.25
C TYR A 46 4.23 8.84 10.73
N GLN A 47 3.01 8.36 10.40
CA GLN A 47 2.57 7.01 10.76
C GLN A 47 3.41 5.92 10.06
N MET A 48 3.72 6.09 8.77
CA MET A 48 4.54 5.13 8.01
C MET A 48 5.97 5.02 8.58
N VAL A 49 6.60 6.17 8.89
CA VAL A 49 7.94 6.20 9.50
C VAL A 49 7.93 5.62 10.91
N GLY A 50 6.87 5.88 11.69
CA GLY A 50 6.66 5.28 13.01
C GLY A 50 6.64 3.76 12.96
N GLY A 51 5.86 3.18 12.04
CA GLY A 51 5.80 1.73 11.82
C GLY A 51 7.14 1.13 11.41
N LEU A 52 7.86 1.78 10.48
CA LEU A 52 9.19 1.35 10.05
C LEU A 52 10.20 1.34 11.22
N ARG A 53 10.25 2.41 12.02
CA ARG A 53 11.15 2.50 13.19
C ARG A 53 10.84 1.45 14.25
N ALA A 54 9.56 1.17 14.50
CA ALA A 54 9.15 0.11 15.41
C ALA A 54 9.63 -1.27 14.91
N SER A 55 9.45 -1.56 13.62
CA SER A 55 9.93 -2.81 13.01
C SER A 55 11.45 -2.93 13.07
N MET A 56 12.20 -1.86 12.78
CA MET A 56 13.66 -1.83 12.94
C MET A 56 14.08 -2.14 14.37
N GLY A 57 13.34 -1.65 15.37
CA GLY A 57 13.55 -1.99 16.78
C GLY A 57 13.36 -3.47 17.08
N TYR A 58 12.26 -4.08 16.63
CA TYR A 58 12.01 -5.53 16.79
C TYR A 58 13.09 -6.40 16.13
N CYS A 59 13.61 -5.95 14.98
CA CYS A 59 14.64 -6.68 14.25
C CYS A 59 16.08 -6.36 14.67
N GLY A 60 16.28 -5.41 15.59
CA GLY A 60 17.63 -4.95 15.99
C GLY A 60 18.41 -4.25 14.87
N ALA A 61 17.72 -3.74 13.85
CA ALA A 61 18.33 -3.10 12.69
C ALA A 61 18.57 -1.60 12.96
N LYS A 62 19.84 -1.19 13.04
CA LYS A 62 20.21 0.21 13.31
C LYS A 62 19.96 1.16 12.14
N ASP A 63 19.92 0.63 10.91
CA ASP A 63 19.75 1.37 9.67
C ASP A 63 19.04 0.52 8.60
N LEU A 64 18.79 1.11 7.43
CA LEU A 64 18.08 0.43 6.34
C LEU A 64 18.90 -0.68 5.67
N GLU A 65 20.23 -0.64 5.78
CA GLU A 65 21.07 -1.68 5.21
C GLU A 65 20.97 -2.94 6.06
N ALA A 66 21.16 -2.81 7.38
CA ALA A 66 20.93 -3.89 8.33
C ALA A 66 19.52 -4.48 8.20
N MET A 67 18.50 -3.62 8.00
CA MET A 67 17.12 -4.07 7.79
C MET A 67 16.98 -4.98 6.56
N ARG A 68 17.73 -4.71 5.48
CA ARG A 68 17.68 -5.47 4.22
C ARG A 68 18.52 -6.75 4.26
N SER A 69 19.69 -6.72 4.89
CA SER A 69 20.68 -7.81 4.81
C SER A 69 20.67 -8.76 6.02
N GLU A 70 20.23 -8.30 7.19
CA GLU A 70 20.40 -9.05 8.45
C GLU A 70 19.09 -9.63 9.00
N THR A 71 17.93 -9.17 8.50
CA THR A 71 16.63 -9.61 8.99
C THR A 71 16.12 -10.85 8.28
N LYS A 72 15.18 -11.56 8.91
CA LYS A 72 14.65 -12.83 8.39
C LYS A 72 13.14 -12.78 8.32
N PHE A 73 12.61 -13.29 7.22
CA PHE A 73 11.18 -13.56 7.07
C PHE A 73 10.85 -14.98 7.47
N VAL A 74 9.63 -15.16 7.98
CA VAL A 74 9.04 -16.48 8.22
C VAL A 74 7.78 -16.60 7.36
N ARG A 75 7.60 -17.76 6.73
CA ARG A 75 6.40 -18.04 5.94
C ARG A 75 5.26 -18.39 6.88
N ILE A 76 4.12 -17.76 6.70
CA ILE A 76 2.89 -18.04 7.44
C ILE A 76 1.82 -18.61 6.49
N THR A 77 0.82 -19.27 7.07
CA THR A 77 -0.38 -19.71 6.35
C THR A 77 -1.42 -18.57 6.29
N ASN A 78 -2.51 -18.76 5.55
CA ASN A 78 -3.62 -17.81 5.56
C ASN A 78 -4.26 -17.67 6.95
N ALA A 79 -4.26 -18.74 7.77
CA ALA A 79 -4.71 -18.66 9.15
C ALA A 79 -3.83 -17.72 9.98
N GLY A 80 -2.50 -17.78 9.79
CA GLY A 80 -1.56 -16.84 10.43
C GLY A 80 -1.75 -15.40 9.96
N LEU A 81 -2.20 -15.17 8.73
CA LEU A 81 -2.51 -13.82 8.24
C LEU A 81 -3.74 -13.23 8.94
N ILE A 82 -4.80 -14.03 9.11
CA ILE A 82 -6.00 -13.66 9.87
C ILE A 82 -5.60 -13.38 11.33
N GLU A 83 -4.80 -14.26 11.93
CA GLU A 83 -4.26 -14.09 13.29
C GLU A 83 -3.44 -12.79 13.44
N SER A 84 -2.71 -12.37 12.41
CA SER A 84 -1.90 -11.15 12.44
C SER A 84 -2.73 -9.86 12.46
N HIS A 85 -3.96 -9.88 11.95
CA HIS A 85 -4.89 -8.75 12.02
C HIS A 85 -5.72 -8.84 13.31
N PRO A 86 -6.20 -7.72 13.86
CA PRO A 86 -7.31 -7.74 14.81
C PRO A 86 -8.43 -8.71 14.39
N HIS A 87 -8.67 -9.71 15.22
CA HIS A 87 -9.70 -10.73 15.02
C HIS A 87 -10.48 -10.94 16.33
N ASP A 88 -11.71 -11.43 16.21
CA ASP A 88 -12.62 -11.75 17.33
C ASP A 88 -12.96 -10.55 18.26
N ILE A 89 -12.86 -9.32 17.75
CA ILE A 89 -13.24 -8.09 18.46
C ILE A 89 -14.00 -7.11 17.55
N ASN A 90 -14.86 -6.28 18.16
CA ASN A 90 -15.52 -5.17 17.48
C ASN A 90 -14.69 -3.90 17.63
N ILE A 91 -14.13 -3.40 16.53
CA ILE A 91 -13.40 -2.12 16.50
C ILE A 91 -14.41 -0.98 16.62
N THR A 92 -14.31 -0.19 17.70
CA THR A 92 -15.22 0.95 17.96
C THR A 92 -14.66 2.30 17.50
N LYS A 93 -13.34 2.37 17.29
CA LYS A 93 -12.65 3.56 16.80
C LYS A 93 -11.44 3.14 15.96
N GLU A 94 -11.33 3.70 14.77
CA GLU A 94 -10.20 3.43 13.89
C GLU A 94 -8.90 4.08 14.41
N ALA A 95 -7.79 3.38 14.20
CA ALA A 95 -6.45 3.91 14.45
C ALA A 95 -5.93 4.61 13.19
N PRO A 96 -5.08 5.64 13.32
CA PRO A 96 -4.57 6.39 12.17
C PRO A 96 -3.67 5.56 11.22
N ASN A 97 -3.18 4.41 11.69
CA ASN A 97 -2.28 3.51 10.97
C ASN A 97 -2.91 2.14 10.66
N TYR A 98 -4.22 1.94 10.91
CA TYR A 98 -4.88 0.66 10.65
C TYR A 98 -6.35 0.86 10.25
N SER A 99 -6.73 0.27 9.11
CA SER A 99 -8.09 0.25 8.57
C SER A 99 -8.31 -1.07 7.82
N MET A 100 -9.48 -1.69 7.99
CA MET A 100 -9.86 -2.99 7.39
C MET A 100 -10.68 -2.86 6.10
N ASN A 101 -10.56 -1.74 5.39
CA ASN A 101 -11.29 -1.53 4.13
C ASN A 101 -10.86 -2.48 3.01
#